data_AF-A0A328ITZ2-F1
#
_entry.id   AF-A0A328ITZ2-F1
#
_cell.length_a   1.000
_cell.length_b   1.000
_cell.length_c   1.000
_cell.angle_alpha   90.00
_cell.angle_beta   90.00
_cell.angle_gamma   90.00
#
_symmetry.space_group_name_H-M   'P 1'
#
loop_
_entity.id
_entity.type
_entity.pdbx_description
1 polymer ?
#
loop_
_entity_poly.entity_id
_entity_poly.type
_entity_poly.pdbx_seq_one_letter_code
_entity_poly.pdbx_strand_id
1 'polypeptide(L)'
;MNLLHVCCAPDLVSSVLRREELKHSMLLFYNPNIYPEEEFFKRYHAFRRVCQEMGVECPEPDYSPEDFSAIHDSFEDEPEGGMRCTKCIELRLRKAAEAAKSLGAKSFSTTLLASPQKPIYLICQIGQKVSESFDLEFISENLRLERGKLNQFLGNVYVQNYCGCKSSLNEIVQTREIKKRRDKEALERDFSCFADLWRFRGAVISRSRIPVEEVSVLKELITLIKPCALLDDVEDVSLQGKRWLKTGSYNCRIIREKK
;
A
#
# COMPACT_ATOMS: atom_id res chain seq x y z
N MET A 1 -13.19 -16.06 23.37
CA MET A 1 -12.07 -16.28 22.42
C MET A 1 -12.52 -15.76 21.07
N ASN A 2 -11.70 -14.90 20.45
CA ASN A 2 -11.99 -14.19 19.20
C ASN A 2 -10.93 -14.55 18.14
N LEU A 3 -11.33 -14.63 16.87
CA LEU A 3 -10.42 -14.75 15.74
C LEU A 3 -10.34 -13.43 14.96
N LEU A 4 -9.14 -12.99 14.59
CA LEU A 4 -8.91 -11.80 13.79
C LEU A 4 -8.28 -12.17 12.45
N HIS A 5 -9.01 -11.97 11.36
CA HIS A 5 -8.45 -12.02 10.02
C HIS A 5 -7.57 -10.79 9.76
N VAL A 6 -6.32 -11.01 9.34
CA VAL A 6 -5.32 -9.98 9.09
C VAL A 6 -4.96 -9.93 7.60
N CYS A 7 -5.14 -8.76 6.98
CA CYS A 7 -4.83 -8.55 5.56
C CYS A 7 -3.43 -7.99 5.29
N CYS A 8 -2.86 -7.22 6.21
CA CYS A 8 -1.49 -6.71 6.13
C CYS A 8 -1.00 -6.18 7.48
N ALA A 9 0.30 -5.97 7.62
CA ALA A 9 0.90 -5.45 8.84
C ALA A 9 0.39 -4.06 9.24
N PRO A 10 0.27 -3.06 8.32
CA PRO A 10 -0.26 -1.74 8.68
C PRO A 10 -1.69 -1.77 9.24
N ASP A 11 -2.55 -2.63 8.67
CA ASP A 11 -3.93 -2.74 9.11
C ASP A 11 -4.00 -3.40 10.50
N LEU A 12 -3.13 -4.37 10.81
CA LEU A 12 -3.01 -4.92 12.17
C LEU A 12 -2.56 -3.86 13.18
N VAL A 13 -1.54 -3.06 12.86
CA VAL A 13 -1.07 -1.97 13.73
C VAL A 13 -2.19 -0.98 14.01
N SER A 14 -2.92 -0.57 12.97
CA SER A 14 -4.07 0.30 13.13
C SER A 14 -5.16 -0.32 14.01
N SER A 15 -5.48 -1.60 13.79
CA SER A 15 -6.47 -2.34 14.59
C SER A 15 -6.12 -2.43 16.06
N VAL A 16 -4.90 -2.84 16.42
CA VAL A 16 -4.46 -2.98 17.81
C VAL A 16 -4.40 -1.62 18.51
N LEU A 17 -3.87 -0.57 17.85
CA LEU A 17 -3.84 0.78 18.42
C LEU A 17 -5.24 1.39 18.66
N ARG A 18 -6.23 0.98 17.85
CA ARG A 18 -7.62 1.39 18.05
C ARG A 18 -8.32 0.58 19.13
N ARG A 19 -7.94 -0.69 19.29
CA ARG A 19 -8.61 -1.64 20.17
C ARG A 19 -7.59 -2.67 20.66
N GLU A 20 -6.97 -2.38 21.80
CA GLU A 20 -5.83 -3.14 22.34
C GLU A 20 -6.20 -4.60 22.59
N GLU A 21 -7.46 -4.92 22.95
CA GLU A 21 -7.88 -6.31 23.16
C GLU A 21 -7.74 -7.20 21.92
N LEU A 22 -7.67 -6.62 20.71
CA LEU A 22 -7.44 -7.38 19.49
C LEU A 22 -6.08 -8.08 19.50
N LYS A 23 -5.12 -7.60 20.29
CA LYS A 23 -3.82 -8.23 20.55
C LYS A 23 -3.94 -9.64 21.12
N HIS A 24 -5.04 -9.95 21.80
CA HIS A 24 -5.32 -11.26 22.41
C HIS A 24 -6.16 -12.17 21.50
N SER A 25 -6.41 -11.77 20.26
CA SER A 25 -7.14 -12.59 19.29
C SER A 25 -6.24 -13.65 18.68
N MET A 26 -6.82 -14.80 18.32
CA MET A 26 -6.14 -15.74 17.43
C MET A 26 -6.05 -15.09 16.04
N LEU A 27 -4.84 -15.02 15.48
CA LEU A 27 -4.64 -14.37 14.18
C LEU A 27 -4.78 -15.38 13.04
N LEU A 28 -5.45 -14.95 11.98
CA LEU A 28 -5.52 -15.66 10.70
C LEU A 28 -4.95 -14.77 9.59
N PHE A 29 -3.88 -15.20 8.93
CA PHE A 29 -3.33 -14.51 7.76
C PHE A 29 -3.73 -15.23 6.47
N TYR A 30 -4.93 -14.93 5.96
CA TYR A 30 -5.50 -15.60 4.79
C TYR A 30 -5.84 -14.59 3.68
N ASN A 31 -4.99 -14.52 2.66
CA ASN A 31 -5.08 -13.50 1.62
C ASN A 31 -4.82 -14.09 0.23
N PRO A 32 -5.70 -14.99 -0.25
CA PRO A 32 -5.50 -15.73 -1.50
C PRO A 32 -5.47 -14.80 -2.73
N ASN A 33 -5.99 -13.59 -2.59
CA ASN A 33 -5.97 -12.60 -3.64
C ASN A 33 -4.58 -11.97 -3.88
N ILE A 34 -3.58 -12.21 -3.04
CA ILE A 34 -2.28 -11.54 -3.19
C ILE A 34 -1.50 -12.18 -4.35
N TYR A 35 -1.11 -11.32 -5.29
CA TYR A 35 -0.37 -11.65 -6.48
C TYR A 35 0.65 -10.54 -6.78
N PRO A 36 1.88 -10.87 -7.17
CA PRO A 36 2.42 -12.23 -7.28
C PRO A 36 2.82 -12.80 -5.90
N GLU A 37 3.30 -14.03 -5.87
CA GLU A 37 3.73 -14.73 -4.66
C GLU A 37 4.74 -13.92 -3.83
N GLU A 38 5.67 -13.21 -4.48
CA GLU A 38 6.65 -12.39 -3.78
C GLU A 38 6.01 -11.24 -2.99
N GLU A 39 4.87 -10.72 -3.44
CA GLU A 39 4.10 -9.74 -2.66
C GLU A 39 3.48 -10.39 -1.42
N PHE A 40 3.00 -11.63 -1.52
CA PHE A 40 2.44 -12.36 -0.38
C PHE A 40 3.49 -12.50 0.72
N PHE A 41 4.68 -13.00 0.38
CA PHE A 41 5.75 -13.16 1.36
C PHE A 41 6.25 -11.83 1.91
N LYS A 42 6.34 -10.77 1.09
CA LYS A 42 6.67 -9.41 1.59
C LYS A 42 5.67 -8.94 2.65
N ARG A 43 4.37 -9.10 2.41
CA ARG A 43 3.32 -8.73 3.39
C ARG A 43 3.36 -9.63 4.62
N TYR A 44 3.56 -10.93 4.44
CA TYR A 44 3.65 -11.89 5.54
C TYR A 44 4.86 -11.61 6.44
N HIS A 45 6.04 -11.35 5.88
CA HIS A 45 7.23 -11.02 6.67
C HIS A 45 7.07 -9.72 7.46
N ALA A 46 6.42 -8.71 6.87
CA ALA A 46 6.09 -7.48 7.58
C ALA A 46 5.08 -7.72 8.71
N PHE A 47 4.07 -8.56 8.46
CA PHE A 47 3.10 -8.99 9.46
C PHE A 47 3.77 -9.73 10.62
N ARG A 48 4.60 -10.73 10.32
CA ARG A 48 5.38 -11.50 11.30
C ARG A 48 6.25 -10.61 12.16
N ARG A 49 6.93 -9.63 11.56
CA ARG A 49 7.72 -8.64 12.30
C ARG A 49 6.85 -7.85 13.29
N VAL A 50 5.69 -7.36 12.86
CA VAL A 50 4.76 -6.64 13.75
C VAL A 50 4.25 -7.55 14.87
N CYS A 51 3.92 -8.82 14.59
CA CYS A 51 3.55 -9.78 15.63
C CYS A 51 4.66 -9.95 16.68
N GLN A 52 5.92 -10.07 16.25
CA GLN A 52 7.08 -10.16 17.14
C GLN A 52 7.25 -8.90 17.99
N GLU A 53 7.18 -7.71 17.37
CA GLU A 53 7.29 -6.43 18.07
C GLU A 53 6.16 -6.22 19.09
N MET A 54 4.97 -6.75 18.82
CA MET A 54 3.82 -6.68 19.73
C MET A 54 3.81 -7.81 20.78
N GLY A 55 4.55 -8.90 20.59
CA GLY A 55 4.46 -10.10 21.43
C GLY A 55 3.16 -10.88 21.22
N VAL A 56 2.68 -10.96 19.96
CA VAL A 56 1.49 -11.73 19.56
C VAL A 56 1.93 -12.97 18.78
N GLU A 57 1.24 -14.08 18.98
CA GLU A 57 1.48 -15.31 18.22
C GLU A 57 1.19 -15.08 16.72
N CYS A 58 2.16 -15.42 15.88
CA CYS A 58 2.06 -15.29 14.43
C CYS A 58 1.75 -16.66 13.83
N PRO A 59 0.65 -16.84 13.08
CA PRO A 59 0.39 -18.08 12.36
C PRO A 59 1.43 -18.29 11.25
N GLU A 60 1.68 -19.54 10.88
CA GLU A 60 2.47 -19.88 9.69
C GLU A 60 1.79 -19.37 8.40
N PRO A 61 2.56 -19.09 7.34
CA PRO A 61 1.99 -18.59 6.09
C PRO A 61 1.21 -19.70 5.37
N ASP A 62 0.01 -19.35 4.90
CA ASP A 62 -0.81 -20.17 4.00
C ASP A 62 -1.06 -19.39 2.70
N TYR A 63 -0.31 -19.74 1.66
CA TYR A 63 -0.47 -19.16 0.33
C TYR A 63 -1.29 -20.08 -0.57
N SER A 64 -2.58 -19.81 -0.65
CA SER A 64 -3.55 -20.60 -1.44
C SER A 64 -4.23 -19.71 -2.51
N PRO A 65 -3.52 -19.24 -3.55
CA PRO A 65 -4.08 -18.34 -4.57
C PRO A 65 -5.22 -18.94 -5.40
N GLU A 66 -5.31 -20.26 -5.45
CA GLU A 66 -6.34 -21.02 -6.15
C GLU A 66 -7.75 -20.67 -5.63
N ASP A 67 -7.86 -20.40 -4.32
CA ASP A 67 -9.13 -20.00 -3.67
C ASP A 67 -9.73 -18.72 -4.25
N PHE A 68 -8.90 -17.85 -4.83
CA PHE A 68 -9.33 -16.59 -5.44
C PHE A 68 -9.50 -16.67 -6.97
N SER A 69 -9.03 -17.74 -7.62
CA SER A 69 -8.94 -17.81 -9.09
C SER A 69 -10.31 -17.69 -9.76
N ALA A 70 -11.31 -18.42 -9.28
CA ALA A 70 -12.67 -18.33 -9.84
C ALA A 70 -13.30 -16.93 -9.70
N ILE A 71 -13.00 -16.22 -8.60
CA ILE A 71 -13.46 -14.84 -8.39
C ILE A 71 -12.72 -13.89 -9.32
N HIS A 72 -11.42 -14.08 -9.49
CA HIS A 72 -10.62 -13.28 -10.42
C HIS A 72 -11.19 -13.41 -11.84
N ASP A 73 -11.36 -14.63 -12.34
CA ASP A 73 -11.74 -14.86 -13.73
C ASP A 73 -13.17 -14.40 -14.04
N SER A 74 -14.09 -14.54 -13.07
CA SER A 74 -15.48 -14.09 -13.23
C SER A 74 -15.64 -12.56 -13.18
N PHE A 75 -14.67 -11.85 -12.60
CA PHE A 75 -14.76 -10.42 -12.31
C PHE A 75 -13.46 -9.68 -12.65
N GLU A 76 -12.73 -10.13 -13.67
CA GLU A 76 -11.41 -9.56 -14.03
C GLU A 76 -11.54 -8.10 -14.46
N ASP A 77 -12.59 -7.79 -15.23
CA ASP A 77 -12.86 -6.45 -15.79
C ASP A 77 -13.52 -5.47 -14.81
N GLU A 78 -13.94 -5.94 -13.63
CA GLU A 78 -14.54 -5.06 -12.61
C GLU A 78 -13.51 -4.05 -12.09
N PRO A 79 -13.87 -2.78 -11.84
CA PRO A 79 -12.94 -1.82 -11.26
C PRO A 79 -12.60 -2.16 -9.80
N GLU A 80 -11.48 -1.65 -9.28
CA GLU A 80 -11.24 -1.68 -7.83
C GLU A 80 -12.40 -1.02 -7.06
N GLY A 81 -12.91 -1.71 -6.04
CA GLY A 81 -14.12 -1.33 -5.31
C GLY A 81 -15.42 -1.91 -5.88
N GLY A 82 -15.39 -2.51 -7.07
CA GLY A 82 -16.52 -3.20 -7.72
C GLY A 82 -16.78 -4.61 -7.19
N MET A 83 -17.49 -5.42 -7.98
CA MET A 83 -17.98 -6.74 -7.54
C MET A 83 -16.85 -7.71 -7.18
N ARG A 84 -15.72 -7.66 -7.89
CA ARG A 84 -14.49 -8.42 -7.53
C ARG A 84 -14.08 -8.17 -6.08
N CYS A 85 -14.09 -6.92 -5.64
CA CYS A 85 -13.70 -6.55 -4.27
C CYS A 85 -14.73 -7.06 -3.25
N THR A 86 -16.02 -6.94 -3.55
CA THR A 86 -17.11 -7.51 -2.73
C THR A 86 -16.92 -9.01 -2.51
N LYS A 87 -16.70 -9.76 -3.59
CA LYS A 87 -16.49 -11.22 -3.53
C LYS A 87 -15.20 -11.60 -2.82
N CYS A 88 -14.14 -10.82 -3.00
CA CYS A 88 -12.88 -11.00 -2.28
C CYS A 88 -13.02 -10.79 -0.76
N ILE A 89 -13.82 -9.81 -0.33
CA ILE A 89 -14.13 -9.58 1.09
C ILE A 89 -14.97 -10.73 1.64
N GLU A 90 -16.01 -11.15 0.90
CA GLU A 90 -16.85 -12.30 1.26
C GLU A 90 -16.05 -13.59 1.46
N LEU A 91 -15.15 -13.93 0.53
CA LEU A 91 -14.27 -15.09 0.63
C LEU A 91 -13.45 -15.08 1.93
N ARG A 92 -12.80 -13.96 2.23
CA ARG A 92 -11.94 -13.83 3.42
C ARG A 92 -12.71 -13.85 4.73
N LEU A 93 -13.90 -13.23 4.77
CA LEU A 93 -14.76 -13.26 5.95
C LEU A 93 -15.36 -14.65 6.19
N ARG A 94 -15.75 -15.37 5.13
CA ARG A 94 -16.20 -16.76 5.23
C ARG A 94 -15.10 -17.67 5.78
N LYS A 95 -13.88 -17.59 5.23
CA LYS A 95 -12.74 -18.36 5.75
C LYS A 95 -12.43 -18.04 7.22
N ALA A 96 -12.53 -16.77 7.60
CA ALA A 96 -12.35 -16.36 9.00
C ALA A 96 -13.41 -16.97 9.92
N ALA A 97 -14.68 -16.98 9.51
CA ALA A 97 -15.77 -17.60 10.26
C ALA A 97 -15.61 -19.14 10.35
N GLU A 98 -15.22 -19.80 9.26
CA GLU A 98 -14.90 -21.22 9.24
C GLU A 98 -13.79 -21.56 10.25
N ALA A 99 -12.67 -20.84 10.17
CA ALA A 99 -11.55 -21.02 11.10
C ALA A 99 -11.96 -20.73 12.55
N ALA A 100 -12.76 -19.69 12.79
CA ALA A 100 -13.26 -19.35 14.11
C ALA A 100 -14.10 -20.49 14.71
N LYS A 101 -15.00 -21.07 13.91
CA LYS A 101 -15.83 -22.21 14.32
C LYS A 101 -15.00 -23.46 14.60
N SER A 102 -14.04 -23.79 13.72
CA SER A 102 -13.13 -24.93 13.91
C SER A 102 -12.28 -24.82 15.17
N LEU A 103 -11.93 -23.61 15.58
CA LEU A 103 -11.14 -23.34 16.79
C LEU A 103 -12.01 -23.13 18.05
N GLY A 104 -13.34 -23.17 17.93
CA GLY A 104 -14.25 -22.92 19.06
C GLY A 104 -14.28 -21.45 19.54
N ALA A 105 -13.89 -20.51 18.68
CA ALA A 105 -14.08 -19.08 18.95
C ALA A 105 -15.58 -18.72 18.91
N LYS A 106 -15.98 -17.72 19.70
CA LYS A 106 -17.37 -17.24 19.75
C LYS A 106 -17.62 -16.08 18.80
N SER A 107 -16.54 -15.42 18.40
CA SER A 107 -16.57 -14.24 17.56
C SER A 107 -15.40 -14.21 16.59
N PHE A 108 -15.58 -13.46 15.52
CA PHE A 108 -14.52 -13.14 14.58
C PHE A 108 -14.58 -11.69 14.14
N SER A 109 -13.46 -11.17 13.64
CA SER A 109 -13.33 -9.83 13.09
C SER A 109 -12.32 -9.80 11.95
N THR A 110 -12.10 -8.60 11.39
CA THR A 110 -11.07 -8.40 10.36
C THR A 110 -10.38 -7.05 10.44
N THR A 111 -9.08 -7.03 10.17
CA THR A 111 -8.32 -5.79 9.97
C THR A 111 -8.70 -5.05 8.68
N LEU A 112 -9.53 -5.63 7.79
CA LEU A 112 -10.08 -4.89 6.64
C LEU A 112 -10.86 -3.63 7.09
N LEU A 113 -11.40 -3.64 8.31
CA LEU A 113 -12.05 -2.48 8.95
C LEU A 113 -11.08 -1.33 9.26
N ALA A 114 -9.77 -1.58 9.26
CA ALA A 114 -8.72 -0.57 9.37
C ALA A 114 -8.23 -0.05 8.02
N SER A 115 -8.57 -0.74 6.92
CA SER A 115 -8.08 -0.40 5.59
C SER A 115 -8.75 0.89 5.07
N PRO A 116 -7.98 1.93 4.69
CA PRO A 116 -8.56 3.21 4.23
C PRO A 116 -9.39 3.07 2.95
N GLN A 117 -9.01 2.14 2.09
CA GLN A 117 -9.60 1.96 0.76
C GLN A 117 -10.80 1.00 0.76
N LYS A 118 -11.05 0.26 1.85
CA LYS A 118 -12.12 -0.74 1.88
C LYS A 118 -13.38 -0.19 2.56
N PRO A 119 -14.55 -0.22 1.90
CA PRO A 119 -15.76 0.37 2.45
C PRO A 119 -16.22 -0.37 3.71
N ILE A 120 -16.19 0.32 4.86
CA ILE A 120 -16.58 -0.27 6.16
C ILE A 120 -18.00 -0.80 6.11
N TYR A 121 -18.95 -0.05 5.55
CA TYR A 121 -20.35 -0.47 5.47
C TYR A 121 -20.51 -1.83 4.77
N LEU A 122 -19.75 -2.06 3.68
CA LEU A 122 -19.80 -3.29 2.91
C LEU A 122 -19.22 -4.45 3.71
N ILE A 123 -18.10 -4.22 4.40
CA ILE A 123 -17.48 -5.22 5.28
C ILE A 123 -18.46 -5.61 6.40
N CYS A 124 -19.11 -4.64 7.04
CA CYS A 124 -20.12 -4.89 8.08
C CYS A 124 -21.30 -5.69 7.55
N GLN A 125 -21.85 -5.31 6.38
CA GLN A 125 -22.96 -6.02 5.76
C GLN A 125 -22.62 -7.48 5.39
N ILE A 126 -21.45 -7.72 4.82
CA ILE A 126 -21.00 -9.07 4.47
C ILE A 126 -20.72 -9.86 5.74
N GLY A 127 -20.01 -9.27 6.71
CA GLY A 127 -19.66 -9.91 7.98
C GLY A 127 -20.89 -10.34 8.77
N GLN A 128 -21.93 -9.51 8.83
CA GLN A 128 -23.21 -9.86 9.47
C GLN A 128 -23.88 -11.07 8.81
N LYS A 129 -23.94 -11.11 7.47
CA LYS A 129 -24.51 -12.27 6.75
C LYS A 129 -23.72 -13.56 7.00
N VAL A 130 -22.39 -13.44 7.05
CA VAL A 130 -21.51 -14.58 7.36
C VAL A 130 -21.70 -15.01 8.82
N SER A 131 -21.79 -14.06 9.75
CA SER A 131 -21.95 -14.36 11.18
C SER A 131 -23.25 -15.14 11.46
N GLU A 132 -24.35 -14.74 10.83
CA GLU A 132 -25.64 -15.46 10.86
C GLU A 132 -25.53 -16.88 10.31
N SER A 133 -24.79 -17.07 9.21
CA SER A 133 -24.63 -18.38 8.57
C SER A 133 -23.79 -19.37 9.41
N PHE A 134 -22.89 -18.85 10.25
CA PHE A 134 -21.96 -19.67 11.03
C PHE A 134 -22.33 -19.78 12.51
N ASP A 135 -23.34 -19.03 12.97
CA ASP A 135 -23.71 -18.87 14.39
C ASP A 135 -22.54 -18.32 15.23
N LEU A 136 -21.98 -17.21 14.75
CA LEU A 136 -20.86 -16.49 15.38
C LEU A 136 -21.22 -15.02 15.53
N GLU A 137 -20.56 -14.33 16.46
CA GLU A 137 -20.60 -12.87 16.53
C GLU A 137 -19.55 -12.26 15.56
N PHE A 138 -19.94 -11.30 14.73
CA PHE A 138 -19.00 -10.51 13.93
C PHE A 138 -18.75 -9.14 14.56
N ILE A 139 -17.52 -8.90 14.98
CA ILE A 139 -17.09 -7.63 15.57
C ILE A 139 -16.72 -6.66 14.44
N SER A 140 -17.52 -5.62 14.25
CA SER A 140 -17.50 -4.77 13.04
C SER A 140 -17.16 -3.29 13.28
N GLU A 141 -16.32 -2.99 14.26
CA GLU A 141 -15.98 -1.60 14.62
C GLU A 141 -15.05 -0.92 13.60
N ASN A 142 -15.07 0.42 13.55
CA ASN A 142 -14.14 1.18 12.70
C ASN A 142 -12.74 1.20 13.32
N LEU A 143 -11.81 0.48 12.69
CA LEU A 143 -10.44 0.32 13.16
C LEU A 143 -9.42 1.24 12.45
N ARG A 144 -9.88 2.23 11.68
CA ARG A 144 -9.00 3.13 10.92
C ARG A 144 -8.31 4.13 11.82
N LEU A 145 -7.00 4.14 11.88
CA LEU A 145 -6.21 5.19 12.53
C LEU A 145 -5.87 6.31 11.51
N GLU A 146 -5.73 7.54 12.00
CA GLU A 146 -5.23 8.64 11.18
C GLU A 146 -3.82 8.32 10.67
N ARG A 147 -3.57 8.54 9.37
CA ARG A 147 -2.32 8.14 8.71
C ARG A 147 -1.06 8.74 9.37
N GLY A 148 -1.13 9.99 9.82
CA GLY A 148 -0.02 10.66 10.51
C GLY A 148 0.36 9.97 11.82
N LYS A 149 -0.63 9.49 12.58
CA LYS A 149 -0.41 8.71 13.81
C LYS A 149 0.10 7.31 13.47
N LEU A 150 -0.53 6.62 12.53
CA LEU A 150 -0.13 5.27 12.11
C LEU A 150 1.34 5.23 11.66
N ASN A 151 1.78 6.21 10.85
CA ASN A 151 3.16 6.28 10.35
C ASN A 151 4.22 6.34 11.47
N GLN A 152 3.88 6.85 12.66
CA GLN A 152 4.81 6.89 13.80
C GLN A 152 5.10 5.49 14.34
N PHE A 153 4.17 4.55 14.18
CA PHE A 153 4.29 3.16 14.64
C PHE A 153 4.77 2.21 13.55
N LEU A 154 4.62 2.56 12.26
CA LEU A 154 5.05 1.69 11.17
C LEU A 154 6.57 1.62 11.03
N GLY A 155 7.32 2.68 11.34
CA GLY A 155 8.78 2.66 11.20
C GLY A 155 9.25 2.15 9.83
N ASN A 156 9.92 0.99 9.81
CA ASN A 156 10.41 0.32 8.59
C ASN A 156 9.52 -0.84 8.12
N VAL A 157 8.29 -0.96 8.65
CA VAL A 157 7.30 -1.97 8.22
C VAL A 157 6.93 -1.71 6.77
N TYR A 158 6.86 -2.79 5.97
CA TYR A 158 6.45 -2.71 4.58
C TYR A 158 5.00 -2.22 4.46
N VAL A 159 4.78 -1.24 3.58
CA VAL A 159 3.46 -0.72 3.24
C VAL A 159 3.21 -0.95 1.76
N GLN A 160 2.20 -1.75 1.45
CA GLN A 160 1.79 -2.08 0.10
C GLN A 160 1.31 -0.84 -0.68
N ASN A 161 1.52 -0.85 -1.99
CA ASN A 161 1.11 0.25 -2.89
C ASN A 161 -0.07 -0.10 -3.82
N TYR A 162 -0.70 -1.26 -3.60
CA TYR A 162 -1.89 -1.75 -4.30
C TYR A 162 -2.65 -2.77 -3.42
N CYS A 163 -3.88 -3.13 -3.78
CA CYS A 163 -4.73 -4.00 -2.96
C CYS A 163 -4.14 -5.40 -2.76
N GLY A 164 -3.41 -5.91 -3.74
CA GLY A 164 -2.80 -7.25 -3.73
C GLY A 164 -3.22 -8.09 -4.93
N CYS A 165 -4.41 -7.90 -5.52
CA CYS A 165 -4.81 -8.71 -6.68
C CYS A 165 -4.14 -8.28 -7.99
N LYS A 166 -4.06 -9.21 -8.93
CA LYS A 166 -3.50 -9.02 -10.28
C LYS A 166 -4.11 -7.82 -11.00
N SER A 167 -5.44 -7.66 -10.97
CA SER A 167 -6.11 -6.52 -11.59
C SER A 167 -5.69 -5.18 -10.97
N SER A 168 -5.63 -5.08 -9.63
CA SER A 168 -5.16 -3.86 -8.93
C SER A 168 -3.68 -3.55 -9.22
N LEU A 169 -2.85 -4.59 -9.40
CA LEU A 169 -1.46 -4.41 -9.86
C LEU A 169 -1.41 -3.84 -11.28
N ASN A 170 -2.19 -4.42 -12.20
CA ASN A 170 -2.26 -3.96 -13.59
C ASN A 170 -2.76 -2.51 -13.68
N GLU A 171 -3.78 -2.14 -12.92
CA GLU A 171 -4.30 -0.76 -12.84
C GLU A 171 -3.20 0.23 -12.38
N ILE A 172 -2.40 -0.14 -11.38
CA ILE A 172 -1.28 0.68 -10.89
C ILE A 172 -0.16 0.78 -11.93
N VAL A 173 0.17 -0.30 -12.64
CA VAL A 173 1.16 -0.29 -13.71
C VAL A 173 0.72 0.63 -14.85
N GLN A 174 -0.51 0.45 -15.36
CA GLN A 174 -1.07 1.29 -16.42
C GLN A 174 -1.13 2.77 -16.01
N THR A 175 -1.57 3.07 -14.78
CA THR A 175 -1.62 4.44 -14.27
C THR A 175 -0.22 5.08 -14.24
N ARG A 176 0.81 4.31 -13.85
CA ARG A 176 2.21 4.78 -13.86
C ARG A 176 2.70 5.03 -15.28
N GLU A 177 2.37 4.17 -16.23
CA GLU A 177 2.73 4.33 -17.64
C GLU A 177 2.06 5.55 -18.28
N ILE A 178 0.76 5.74 -18.05
CA ILE A 178 0.01 6.92 -18.50
C ILE A 178 0.64 8.19 -17.92
N LYS A 179 0.94 8.21 -16.62
CA LYS A 179 1.60 9.36 -15.98
C LYS A 179 2.99 9.60 -16.55
N LYS A 180 3.77 8.55 -16.78
CA LYS A 180 5.10 8.64 -17.41
C LYS A 180 5.00 9.22 -18.82
N ARG A 181 4.03 8.79 -19.62
CA ARG A 181 3.78 9.34 -20.96
C ARG A 181 3.38 10.82 -20.90
N ARG A 182 2.43 11.17 -20.03
CA ARG A 182 2.01 12.57 -19.81
C ARG A 182 3.16 13.48 -19.35
N ASP A 183 3.98 13.02 -18.41
CA ASP A 183 5.16 13.75 -17.95
C ASP A 183 6.13 13.99 -19.11
N LYS A 184 6.32 13.01 -20.00
CA LYS A 184 7.18 13.11 -21.19
C LYS A 184 6.62 14.09 -22.23
N GLU A 185 5.34 13.95 -22.58
CA GLU A 185 4.65 14.84 -23.52
C GLU A 185 4.67 16.30 -23.03
N ALA A 186 4.47 16.51 -21.72
CA ALA A 186 4.57 17.85 -21.11
C ALA A 186 6.00 18.40 -21.17
N LEU A 187 7.02 17.57 -20.91
CA LEU A 187 8.42 17.99 -21.06
C LEU A 187 8.74 18.40 -22.50
N GLU A 188 8.32 17.60 -23.49
CA GLU A 188 8.57 17.87 -24.90
C GLU A 188 7.82 19.12 -25.40
N ARG A 189 6.63 19.39 -24.87
CA ARG A 189 5.80 20.56 -25.24
C ARG A 189 6.24 21.85 -24.55
N ASP A 190 6.38 21.82 -23.22
CA ASP A 190 6.56 23.02 -22.39
C ASP A 190 8.05 23.36 -22.18
N PHE A 191 8.94 22.37 -22.36
CA PHE A 191 10.37 22.46 -22.12
C PHE A 191 11.18 21.75 -23.21
N SER A 192 10.85 22.02 -24.48
CA SER A 192 11.41 21.32 -25.64
C SER A 192 12.95 21.30 -25.67
N CYS A 193 13.62 22.38 -25.26
CA CYS A 193 15.09 22.46 -25.15
C CYS A 193 15.70 21.51 -24.09
N PHE A 194 14.87 20.95 -23.21
CA PHE A 194 15.25 20.01 -22.16
C PHE A 194 14.69 18.60 -22.39
N ALA A 195 14.10 18.31 -23.56
CA ALA A 195 13.51 17.00 -23.86
C ALA A 195 14.50 15.83 -23.68
N ASP A 196 15.77 16.02 -24.07
CA ASP A 196 16.83 15.03 -23.91
C ASP A 196 17.10 14.65 -22.44
N LEU A 197 16.70 15.50 -21.49
CA LEU A 197 16.86 15.21 -20.07
C LEU A 197 15.91 14.10 -19.59
N TRP A 198 14.93 13.68 -20.40
CA TRP A 198 14.07 12.54 -20.11
C TRP A 198 14.86 11.26 -19.82
N ARG A 199 16.04 11.08 -20.43
CA ARG A 199 16.95 9.95 -20.19
C ARG A 199 17.41 9.84 -18.73
N PHE A 200 17.30 10.91 -17.94
CA PHE A 200 17.66 10.94 -16.53
C PHE A 200 16.49 10.59 -15.60
N ARG A 201 15.32 10.21 -16.12
CA ARG A 201 14.22 9.71 -15.27
C ARG A 201 14.67 8.48 -14.49
N GLY A 202 14.61 8.57 -13.15
CA GLY A 202 15.11 7.52 -12.27
C GLY A 202 16.64 7.42 -12.18
N ALA A 203 17.39 8.27 -12.86
CA ALA A 203 18.85 8.36 -12.78
C ALA A 203 19.27 9.66 -12.08
N VAL A 204 20.56 9.77 -11.73
CA VAL A 204 21.13 11.00 -11.18
C VAL A 204 21.30 12.01 -12.31
N ILE A 205 20.90 13.25 -12.10
CA ILE A 205 21.14 14.36 -13.03
C ILE A 205 22.01 15.42 -12.37
N SER A 206 22.98 15.96 -13.12
CA SER A 206 23.79 17.11 -12.68
C SER A 206 23.02 18.41 -12.81
N ARG A 207 23.19 19.33 -11.85
CA ARG A 207 22.57 20.65 -11.82
C ARG A 207 23.04 21.52 -12.99
N SER A 208 24.29 21.36 -13.41
CA SER A 208 24.85 21.98 -14.63
C SER A 208 24.09 21.66 -15.91
N ARG A 209 23.40 20.51 -15.99
CA ARG A 209 22.62 20.11 -17.17
C ARG A 209 21.25 20.79 -17.28
N ILE A 210 20.84 21.51 -16.24
CA ILE A 210 19.57 22.24 -16.20
C ILE A 210 19.87 23.73 -16.01
N PRO A 211 20.48 24.45 -16.99
CA PRO A 211 20.91 25.84 -16.85
C PRO A 211 19.73 26.83 -16.81
N VAL A 212 18.86 26.68 -15.82
CA VAL A 212 17.78 27.62 -15.49
C VAL A 212 18.17 28.38 -14.23
N GLU A 213 17.91 29.68 -14.21
CA GLU A 213 18.20 30.55 -13.05
C GLU A 213 17.08 30.46 -12.00
N GLU A 214 15.83 30.34 -12.46
CA GLU A 214 14.67 30.29 -11.59
C GLU A 214 14.46 28.91 -10.96
N VAL A 215 14.39 28.90 -9.62
CA VAL A 215 14.16 27.68 -8.82
C VAL A 215 12.77 27.10 -9.07
N SER A 216 11.78 27.93 -9.39
CA SER A 216 10.43 27.52 -9.83
C SER A 216 10.54 26.61 -11.05
N VAL A 217 11.23 27.07 -12.09
CA VAL A 217 11.44 26.34 -13.34
C VAL A 217 12.25 25.05 -13.10
N LEU A 218 13.29 25.11 -12.27
CA LEU A 218 14.03 23.92 -11.85
C LEU A 218 13.10 22.89 -11.19
N LYS A 219 12.21 23.31 -10.30
CA LYS A 219 11.26 22.40 -9.65
C LYS A 219 10.30 21.76 -10.65
N GLU A 220 9.81 22.51 -11.64
CA GLU A 220 8.93 22.01 -12.70
C GLU A 220 9.63 20.97 -13.58
N LEU A 221 10.86 21.25 -14.02
CA LEU A 221 11.65 20.26 -14.76
C LEU A 221 11.89 18.99 -13.93
N ILE A 222 12.18 19.13 -12.64
CA ILE A 222 12.40 17.99 -11.74
C ILE A 222 11.10 17.20 -11.48
N THR A 223 9.92 17.83 -11.45
CA THR A 223 8.63 17.10 -11.32
C THR A 223 8.29 16.34 -12.58
N LEU A 224 8.69 16.80 -13.75
CA LEU A 224 8.49 16.10 -15.02
C LEU A 224 9.50 14.97 -15.19
N ILE A 225 10.80 15.26 -15.09
CA ILE A 225 11.89 14.30 -15.31
C ILE A 225 11.89 13.21 -14.23
N LYS A 226 11.71 13.60 -12.95
CA LYS A 226 11.79 12.72 -11.78
C LYS A 226 13.11 11.93 -11.68
N PRO A 227 14.28 12.60 -11.61
CA PRO A 227 15.57 11.95 -11.41
C PRO A 227 15.69 11.40 -9.99
N CYS A 228 16.40 10.28 -9.78
CA CYS A 228 16.53 9.70 -8.43
C CYS A 228 17.31 10.60 -7.46
N ALA A 229 18.19 11.46 -7.99
CA ALA A 229 18.82 12.56 -7.26
C ALA A 229 19.28 13.67 -8.20
N LEU A 230 19.43 14.88 -7.65
CA LEU A 230 20.05 16.04 -8.26
C LEU A 230 21.45 16.23 -7.66
N LEU A 231 22.49 16.08 -8.49
CA LEU A 231 23.87 16.39 -8.11
C LEU A 231 24.09 17.90 -8.28
N ASP A 232 24.33 18.59 -7.17
CA ASP A 232 24.61 20.02 -7.12
C ASP A 232 26.12 20.25 -7.38
N ASP A 233 26.50 20.20 -8.66
CA ASP A 233 27.87 20.32 -9.17
C ASP A 233 28.29 21.76 -9.51
N VAL A 234 27.40 22.72 -9.32
CA VAL A 234 27.62 24.15 -9.59
C VAL A 234 27.51 25.02 -8.35
N GLU A 235 27.38 24.40 -7.17
CA GLU A 235 27.17 25.09 -5.89
C GLU A 235 25.99 26.08 -5.95
N ASP A 236 24.84 25.63 -6.45
CA ASP A 236 23.65 26.47 -6.62
C ASP A 236 23.21 27.03 -5.26
N VAL A 237 23.31 28.36 -5.12
CA VAL A 237 22.96 29.11 -3.91
C VAL A 237 21.54 28.81 -3.45
N SER A 238 20.61 28.58 -4.40
CA SER A 238 19.23 28.25 -4.08
C SER A 238 19.06 26.87 -3.44
N LEU A 239 20.03 25.98 -3.61
CA LEU A 239 20.04 24.62 -3.07
C LEU A 239 20.85 24.51 -1.78
N GLN A 240 21.65 25.53 -1.43
CA GLN A 240 22.57 25.52 -0.29
C GLN A 240 21.85 25.13 1.01
N GLY A 241 22.50 24.23 1.78
CA GLY A 241 21.96 23.72 3.05
C GLY A 241 20.77 22.76 2.92
N LYS A 242 20.18 22.60 1.72
CA LYS A 242 19.05 21.69 1.50
C LYS A 242 19.53 20.28 1.19
N ARG A 243 18.91 19.30 1.85
CA ARG A 243 19.07 17.86 1.54
C ARG A 243 18.09 17.37 0.47
N TRP A 244 16.99 18.09 0.29
CA TRP A 244 15.90 17.73 -0.60
C TRP A 244 15.40 18.98 -1.34
N LEU A 245 15.23 18.87 -2.65
CA LEU A 245 14.47 19.82 -3.43
C LEU A 245 12.99 19.46 -3.33
N LYS A 246 12.24 20.25 -2.56
CA LYS A 246 10.78 20.06 -2.41
C LYS A 246 10.05 20.63 -3.63
N THR A 247 9.31 19.78 -4.34
CA THR A 247 8.55 20.17 -5.55
C THR A 247 7.04 19.95 -5.42
N GLY A 248 6.57 19.55 -4.24
CA GLY A 248 5.18 19.13 -4.02
C GLY A 248 5.06 17.62 -4.08
N SER A 249 4.70 17.06 -5.24
CA SER A 249 4.44 15.62 -5.39
C SER A 249 5.70 14.75 -5.56
N TYR A 250 6.88 15.34 -5.79
CA TYR A 250 8.13 14.62 -6.02
C TYR A 250 9.33 15.28 -5.33
N ASN A 251 9.70 14.86 -4.13
CA ASN A 251 10.89 15.41 -3.48
C ASN A 251 12.15 14.77 -4.06
N CYS A 252 13.02 15.57 -4.67
CA CYS A 252 14.26 15.09 -5.25
C CYS A 252 15.41 15.21 -4.23
N ARG A 253 16.17 14.15 -4.01
CA ARG A 253 17.33 14.19 -3.12
C ARG A 253 18.43 15.03 -3.74
N ILE A 254 19.05 15.90 -2.95
CA ILE A 254 20.22 16.68 -3.38
C ILE A 254 21.48 15.95 -2.92
N ILE A 255 22.41 15.72 -3.84
CA ILE A 255 23.73 15.14 -3.60
C ILE A 255 24.78 16.22 -3.93
N ARG A 256 25.87 16.22 -3.17
CA ARG A 256 27.04 17.09 -3.39
C ARG A 256 28.27 16.20 -3.41
N GLU A 257 29.23 16.50 -4.27
CA GLU A 257 30.54 15.87 -4.15
C GLU A 257 31.15 16.25 -2.80
N LYS A 258 31.72 15.27 -2.09
CA LYS A 258 32.50 15.57 -0.90
C LYS A 258 33.79 16.25 -1.39
N LYS A 259 33.97 17.51 -1.02
CA LYS A 259 35.29 18.15 -1.07
C LYS A 259 36.25 17.45 -0.12
#